data_AF-A0A2C5ZBC1-F1
#
_entry.id   AF-A0A2C5ZBC1-F1
#
_cell.length_a   1.000
_cell.length_b   1.000
_cell.length_c   1.000
_cell.angle_alpha   90.00
_cell.angle_beta   90.00
_cell.angle_gamma   90.00
#
_symmetry.space_group_name_H-M   'P 1'
#
loop_
_entity.id
_entity.type
_entity.pdbx_description
1 polymer ?
#
loop_
_entity_poly.entity_id
_entity_poly.type
_entity_poly.pdbx_seq_one_letter_code
_entity_poly.pdbx_strand_id
1 'polypeptide(L)'
;MSYSEMRGRSPPGPRGRQRPKSTAAPGLGKRRGRPAKSPSPPPLEIYRQLRPRFPEFLCEWTGCKAELHNLETLRRHVLFVHGGSGCRCFWGKCMASVATADEFRLHVEEAHMVPVAWHMGDGPRNWSRYTGGDGKEGQVPDYLLDEHGVQVTPSIRHQEVEDVLTWRMNRRKLKELLIRRDENLPDEDSDEGVEEEEVG
;
A
#
# COMPACT_ATOMS: atom_id res chain seq x y z
N MET A 1 13.13 -26.47 23.22
CA MET A 1 11.96 -26.66 22.32
C MET A 1 12.37 -26.11 20.97
N SER A 2 12.50 -26.98 19.95
CA SER A 2 13.19 -26.64 18.70
C SER A 2 12.24 -26.00 17.68
N TYR A 3 12.76 -25.05 16.89
CA TYR A 3 12.07 -24.35 15.79
C TYR A 3 11.39 -25.32 14.78
N SER A 4 11.90 -26.55 14.68
CA SER A 4 11.38 -27.62 13.82
C SER A 4 10.04 -28.21 14.31
N GLU A 5 9.75 -28.18 15.61
CA GLU A 5 8.54 -28.79 16.20
C GLU A 5 7.29 -27.91 16.02
N MET A 6 7.44 -26.59 15.89
CA MET A 6 6.32 -25.66 15.70
C MET A 6 5.71 -25.69 14.28
N ARG A 7 6.35 -26.34 13.30
CA ARG A 7 5.87 -26.38 11.90
C ARG A 7 5.27 -27.72 11.44
N GLY A 8 4.96 -28.64 12.36
CA GLY A 8 4.11 -29.81 12.06
C GLY A 8 4.66 -30.77 11.00
N ARG A 9 5.98 -30.91 10.85
CA ARG A 9 6.58 -31.97 10.03
C ARG A 9 6.85 -33.19 10.90
N SER A 10 5.97 -34.18 10.85
CA SER A 10 6.27 -35.53 11.38
C SER A 10 7.29 -36.25 10.48
N PRO A 11 8.18 -37.10 11.05
CA PRO A 11 9.20 -37.83 10.30
C PRO A 11 8.59 -38.91 9.39
N PRO A 12 9.26 -39.30 8.30
CA PRO A 12 8.72 -40.28 7.36
C PRO A 12 8.77 -41.69 7.95
N GLY A 13 7.58 -42.30 8.13
CA GLY A 13 7.44 -43.72 8.47
C GLY A 13 7.79 -44.65 7.28
N PRO A 14 7.99 -45.96 7.54
CA PRO A 14 8.55 -46.89 6.57
C PRO A 14 7.58 -47.17 5.40
N ARG A 15 8.19 -47.45 4.25
CA ARG A 15 7.57 -47.59 2.92
C ARG A 15 6.49 -48.68 2.89
N GLY A 16 5.25 -48.28 2.61
CA GLY A 16 4.11 -49.16 2.35
C GLY A 16 3.60 -49.07 0.92
N ARG A 17 3.77 -50.17 0.16
CA ARG A 17 3.07 -50.60 -1.07
C ARG A 17 2.88 -49.59 -2.22
N GLN A 18 3.60 -49.83 -3.31
CA GLN A 18 3.29 -49.28 -4.63
C GLN A 18 1.86 -49.69 -5.03
N ARG A 19 0.98 -48.70 -5.20
CA ARG A 19 -0.32 -48.89 -5.87
C ARG A 19 -0.06 -49.10 -7.37
N PRO A 20 -0.72 -50.07 -8.02
CA PRO A 20 -0.61 -50.19 -9.47
C PRO A 20 -1.15 -48.93 -10.13
N LYS A 21 -0.39 -48.40 -11.09
CA LYS A 21 -0.75 -47.28 -11.97
C LYS A 21 -1.93 -47.76 -12.82
N SER A 22 -3.15 -47.38 -12.47
CA SER A 22 -4.30 -47.66 -13.34
C SER A 22 -4.19 -46.80 -14.58
N THR A 23 -3.96 -47.42 -15.72
CA THR A 23 -4.17 -46.84 -17.05
C THR A 23 -5.66 -46.54 -17.19
N ALA A 24 -6.05 -45.31 -16.87
CA ALA A 24 -7.42 -44.86 -17.07
C ALA A 24 -7.66 -44.65 -18.57
N ALA A 25 -8.56 -45.46 -19.12
CA ALA A 25 -9.17 -45.25 -20.43
C ALA A 25 -9.81 -43.84 -20.52
N PRO A 26 -9.91 -43.26 -21.74
CA PRO A 26 -10.52 -41.94 -21.91
C PRO A 26 -12.03 -42.06 -21.67
N GLY A 27 -12.54 -41.45 -20.60
CA GLY A 27 -14.01 -41.33 -20.43
C GLY A 27 -14.58 -41.27 -19.03
N LEU A 28 -13.80 -41.22 -17.94
CA LEU A 28 -14.38 -41.16 -16.58
C LEU A 28 -14.17 -39.80 -15.92
N GLY A 29 -15.30 -39.12 -15.70
CA GLY A 29 -15.43 -37.74 -15.24
C GLY A 29 -14.60 -37.40 -13.99
N LYS A 30 -14.01 -36.20 -14.03
CA LYS A 30 -13.32 -35.58 -12.90
C LYS A 30 -14.23 -35.60 -11.67
N ARG A 31 -13.67 -36.02 -10.53
CA ARG A 31 -14.33 -36.03 -9.21
C ARG A 31 -15.09 -34.71 -9.00
N ARG A 32 -16.39 -34.77 -8.75
CA ARG A 32 -17.23 -33.61 -8.39
C ARG A 32 -16.78 -33.05 -7.03
N GLY A 33 -15.76 -32.21 -7.04
CA GLY A 33 -15.47 -31.25 -5.99
C GLY A 33 -16.30 -29.99 -6.19
N ARG A 34 -16.39 -29.16 -5.13
CA ARG A 34 -17.13 -27.88 -5.03
C ARG A 34 -17.25 -27.16 -6.39
N PRO A 35 -18.45 -26.66 -6.76
CA PRO A 35 -18.61 -25.88 -7.98
C PRO A 35 -17.56 -24.77 -8.03
N ALA A 36 -17.03 -24.50 -9.23
CA ALA A 36 -16.09 -23.42 -9.44
C ALA A 36 -16.69 -22.13 -8.86
N LYS A 37 -15.93 -21.45 -7.99
CA LYS A 37 -16.34 -20.13 -7.53
C LYS A 37 -16.48 -19.24 -8.76
N SER A 38 -17.53 -18.42 -8.82
CA SER A 38 -17.63 -17.36 -9.81
C SER A 38 -16.35 -16.53 -9.79
N PRO A 39 -15.86 -16.05 -10.96
CA PRO A 39 -14.74 -15.14 -10.99
C PRO A 39 -15.06 -13.93 -10.11
N SER A 40 -14.10 -13.50 -9.29
CA SER A 40 -14.25 -12.26 -8.53
C SER A 40 -14.42 -11.10 -9.52
N PRO A 41 -15.32 -10.14 -9.25
CA PRO A 41 -15.43 -8.94 -10.08
C PRO A 41 -14.08 -8.20 -10.15
N PRO A 42 -13.83 -7.43 -11.22
CA PRO A 42 -12.60 -6.67 -11.37
C PRO A 42 -12.45 -5.66 -10.22
N PRO A 43 -11.21 -5.34 -9.77
CA PRO A 43 -10.98 -4.43 -8.64
C PRO A 43 -11.68 -3.09 -8.74
N LEU A 44 -11.81 -2.52 -9.94
CA LEU A 44 -12.50 -1.26 -10.18
C LEU A 44 -14.00 -1.34 -9.86
N GLU A 45 -14.63 -2.46 -10.18
CA GLU A 45 -16.05 -2.67 -9.89
C GLU A 45 -16.29 -2.85 -8.40
N ILE A 46 -15.41 -3.60 -7.72
CA ILE A 46 -15.41 -3.69 -6.25
C ILE A 46 -15.31 -2.29 -5.65
N TYR A 47 -14.34 -1.47 -6.10
CA TYR A 47 -14.14 -0.11 -5.61
C TYR A 47 -15.37 0.78 -5.80
N ARG A 48 -16.01 0.75 -6.97
CA ARG A 48 -17.23 1.53 -7.27
C ARG A 48 -18.43 1.13 -6.42
N GLN A 49 -18.49 -0.13 -5.97
CA GLN A 49 -19.56 -0.62 -5.10
C GLN A 49 -19.35 -0.24 -3.63
N LEU A 50 -18.12 0.14 -3.24
CA LEU A 50 -17.86 0.59 -1.88
C LEU A 50 -18.63 1.89 -1.60
N ARG A 51 -19.29 1.91 -0.44
CA ARG A 51 -19.89 3.12 0.14
C ARG A 51 -19.10 3.51 1.40
N PRO A 52 -17.88 4.04 1.25
CA PRO A 52 -17.08 4.44 2.39
C PRO A 52 -17.82 5.54 3.18
N ARG A 53 -17.84 5.40 4.51
CA ARG A 53 -18.27 6.47 5.41
C ARG A 53 -17.00 7.20 5.84
N PHE A 54 -16.91 8.48 5.50
CA PHE A 54 -15.79 9.32 5.91
C PHE A 54 -16.09 9.95 7.27
N PRO A 55 -15.07 10.13 8.12
CA PRO A 55 -15.24 10.86 9.36
C PRO A 55 -15.53 12.34 9.07
N GLU A 56 -16.35 12.95 9.91
CA GLU A 56 -16.65 14.38 9.87
C GLU A 56 -15.57 15.16 10.62
N PHE A 57 -15.12 16.25 10.03
CA PHE A 57 -14.14 17.18 10.59
C PHE A 57 -14.87 18.21 11.46
N LEU A 58 -14.81 18.02 12.77
CA LEU A 58 -15.45 18.91 13.74
C LEU A 58 -14.54 20.13 14.01
N CYS A 59 -15.12 21.32 13.99
CA CYS A 59 -14.43 22.51 14.46
C CYS A 59 -14.48 22.57 16.00
N GLU A 60 -13.32 22.45 16.65
CA GLU A 60 -13.22 22.49 18.12
C GLU A 60 -13.07 23.91 18.68
N TRP A 61 -13.31 24.94 17.88
CA TRP A 61 -13.28 26.31 18.38
C TRP A 61 -14.34 26.49 19.47
N THR A 62 -14.00 27.21 20.54
CA THR A 62 -14.91 27.40 21.68
C THR A 62 -16.26 27.94 21.22
N GLY A 63 -17.31 27.13 21.37
CA GLY A 63 -18.69 27.48 20.98
C GLY A 63 -19.04 27.25 19.50
N CYS A 64 -18.11 26.76 18.68
CA CYS A 64 -18.39 26.36 17.30
C CYS A 64 -18.93 24.93 17.24
N LYS A 65 -19.88 24.69 16.34
CA LYS A 65 -20.51 23.38 16.09
C LYS A 65 -20.45 23.00 14.61
N ALA A 66 -19.48 23.55 13.88
CA ALA A 66 -19.35 23.30 12.46
C ALA A 66 -18.85 21.87 12.23
N GLU A 67 -19.60 21.12 11.43
CA GLU A 67 -19.26 19.80 10.94
C GLU A 67 -18.87 19.94 9.47
N LEU A 68 -17.65 19.54 9.13
CA LEU A 68 -17.05 19.76 7.82
C LEU A 68 -16.64 18.44 7.20
N HIS A 69 -16.63 18.38 5.87
CA HIS A 69 -16.43 17.10 5.18
C HIS A 69 -14.96 16.79 4.90
N ASN A 70 -14.10 17.80 4.91
CA ASN A 70 -12.66 17.62 4.68
C ASN A 70 -11.79 18.63 5.43
N LEU A 71 -10.49 18.32 5.52
CA LEU A 71 -9.53 19.16 6.22
C LEU A 71 -9.36 20.53 5.57
N GLU A 72 -9.43 20.62 4.25
CA GLU A 72 -9.29 21.90 3.53
C GLU A 72 -10.42 22.88 3.88
N THR A 73 -11.65 22.38 3.99
CA THR A 73 -12.80 23.20 4.42
C THR A 73 -12.70 23.56 5.88
N LEU A 74 -12.16 22.69 6.75
CA LEU A 74 -11.85 23.02 8.14
C LEU A 74 -10.81 24.14 8.24
N ARG A 75 -9.68 24.04 7.54
CA ARG A 75 -8.67 25.10 7.47
C ARG A 75 -9.28 26.43 7.07
N ARG A 76 -10.03 26.45 5.97
CA ARG A 76 -10.70 27.65 5.48
C ARG A 76 -11.70 28.18 6.51
N HIS A 77 -12.51 27.30 7.09
CA HIS A 77 -13.50 27.68 8.10
C HIS A 77 -12.83 28.39 9.29
N VAL A 78 -11.77 27.81 9.86
CA VAL A 78 -11.09 28.41 11.02
C VAL A 78 -10.49 29.78 10.67
N LEU A 79 -9.79 29.89 9.54
CA LEU A 79 -9.15 31.15 9.16
C LEU A 79 -10.15 32.27 8.83
N PHE A 80 -11.26 31.95 8.16
CA PHE A 80 -12.24 32.97 7.76
C PHE A 80 -13.26 33.29 8.86
N VAL A 81 -13.72 32.29 9.63
CA VAL A 81 -14.73 32.48 10.68
C VAL A 81 -14.10 32.92 12.00
N HIS A 82 -12.91 32.42 12.32
CA HIS A 82 -12.26 32.69 13.61
C HIS A 82 -11.01 33.57 13.52
N GLY A 83 -10.41 33.75 12.34
CA GLY A 83 -9.21 34.58 12.16
C GLY A 83 -9.41 36.10 12.35
N GLY A 84 -10.65 36.59 12.36
CA GLY A 84 -10.96 38.00 12.66
C GLY A 84 -10.97 38.36 14.15
N SER A 85 -10.86 37.37 15.05
CA SER A 85 -11.19 37.50 16.48
C SER A 85 -10.06 38.09 17.35
N GLY A 86 -9.28 39.03 16.83
CA GLY A 86 -8.23 39.72 17.61
C GLY A 86 -7.01 38.85 17.94
N CYS A 87 -6.56 38.02 16.99
CA CYS A 87 -5.34 37.21 17.07
C CYS A 87 -5.24 36.27 18.30
N ARG A 88 -6.36 35.92 18.94
CA ARG A 88 -6.40 34.93 20.02
C ARG A 88 -7.02 33.63 19.53
N CYS A 89 -6.33 32.52 19.76
CA CYS A 89 -6.81 31.19 19.46
C CYS A 89 -7.68 30.66 20.61
N PHE A 90 -8.84 30.08 20.26
CA PHE A 90 -9.74 29.41 21.20
C PHE A 90 -10.09 28.00 20.74
N TRP A 91 -9.19 27.38 19.96
CA TRP A 91 -9.32 25.99 19.53
C TRP A 91 -9.16 25.05 20.72
N GLY A 92 -10.20 24.28 21.07
CA GLY A 92 -10.20 23.36 22.20
C GLY A 92 -9.86 24.09 23.51
N LYS A 93 -8.66 23.83 24.04
CA LYS A 93 -8.11 24.49 25.25
C LYS A 93 -6.96 25.46 24.93
N CYS A 94 -6.71 25.73 23.66
CA CYS A 94 -5.69 26.69 23.23
C CYS A 94 -6.10 28.10 23.67
N MET A 95 -5.11 28.86 24.12
CA MET A 95 -5.26 30.28 24.51
C MET A 95 -4.10 31.13 23.96
N ALA A 96 -3.43 30.66 22.91
CA ALA A 96 -2.34 31.38 22.29
C ALA A 96 -2.84 32.73 21.72
N SER A 97 -2.08 33.79 21.96
CA SER A 97 -2.29 35.09 21.34
C SER A 97 -1.09 35.44 20.49
N VAL A 98 -1.33 35.82 19.25
CA VAL A 98 -0.30 36.24 18.29
C VAL A 98 -0.47 37.70 17.91
N ALA A 99 0.53 38.31 17.30
CA ALA A 99 0.48 39.72 16.96
C ALA A 99 -0.15 39.93 15.57
N THR A 100 0.16 39.04 14.62
CA THR A 100 -0.23 39.20 13.22
C THR A 100 -1.16 38.09 12.72
N ALA A 101 -1.90 38.39 11.65
CA ALA A 101 -2.79 37.41 11.01
C ALA A 101 -2.00 36.24 10.38
N ASP A 102 -0.76 36.46 9.95
CA ASP A 102 0.07 35.42 9.36
C ASP A 102 0.67 34.50 10.42
N GLU A 103 1.10 35.03 11.56
CA GLU A 103 1.44 34.21 12.74
C GLU A 103 0.24 33.38 13.20
N PHE A 104 -0.97 33.93 13.14
CA PHE A 104 -2.18 33.19 13.49
C PHE A 104 -2.41 32.02 12.53
N ARG A 105 -2.23 32.24 11.22
CA ARG A 105 -2.33 31.17 10.22
C ARG A 105 -1.33 30.06 10.48
N LEU A 106 -0.06 30.41 10.71
CA LEU A 106 0.99 29.43 11.01
C LEU A 106 0.70 28.67 12.31
N HIS A 107 0.31 29.39 13.37
CA HIS A 107 -0.07 28.77 14.64
C HIS A 107 -1.20 27.76 14.48
N VAL A 108 -2.30 28.15 13.83
CA VAL A 108 -3.44 27.25 13.61
C VAL A 108 -3.02 26.05 12.78
N GLU A 109 -2.21 26.26 11.74
CA GLU A 109 -1.74 25.19 10.87
C GLU A 109 -0.88 24.16 11.63
N GLU A 110 0.16 24.60 12.32
CA GLU A 110 1.12 23.73 13.01
C GLU A 110 0.53 23.11 14.28
N ALA A 111 -0.17 23.89 15.10
CA ALA A 111 -0.64 23.44 16.40
C ALA A 111 -1.94 22.62 16.34
N HIS A 112 -2.76 22.82 15.31
CA HIS A 112 -4.10 22.24 15.26
C HIS A 112 -4.36 21.46 13.96
N MET A 113 -4.12 22.05 12.80
CA MET A 113 -4.46 21.41 11.52
C MET A 113 -3.57 20.20 11.22
N VAL A 114 -2.26 20.31 11.44
CA VAL A 114 -1.32 19.20 11.22
C VAL A 114 -1.68 17.99 12.10
N PRO A 115 -1.85 18.10 13.43
CA PRO A 115 -2.29 16.97 14.26
C PRO A 115 -3.60 16.33 13.80
N VAL A 116 -4.59 17.13 13.38
CA VAL A 116 -5.85 16.62 12.83
C VAL A 116 -5.59 15.84 11.53
N ALA A 117 -4.73 16.33 10.65
CA ALA A 117 -4.32 15.64 9.43
C ALA A 117 -3.64 14.29 9.72
N TRP A 118 -2.77 14.22 10.72
CA TRP A 118 -2.13 12.97 11.15
C TRP A 118 -3.16 11.96 11.68
N HIS A 119 -4.19 12.42 12.40
CA HIS A 119 -5.19 11.54 12.99
C HIS A 119 -6.28 11.07 12.00
N MET A 120 -6.75 11.97 11.13
CA MET A 120 -7.94 11.75 10.30
C MET A 120 -7.66 11.75 8.79
N GLY A 121 -6.46 12.17 8.37
CA GLY A 121 -6.13 12.42 6.97
C GLY A 121 -6.78 13.71 6.43
N ASP A 122 -6.72 13.87 5.11
CA ASP A 122 -7.24 15.09 4.44
C ASP A 122 -8.75 15.05 4.14
N GLY A 123 -9.35 13.86 4.13
CA GLY A 123 -10.72 13.65 3.68
C GLY A 123 -10.91 13.76 2.16
N PRO A 124 -12.17 13.65 1.68
CA PRO A 124 -12.49 13.76 0.25
C PRO A 124 -12.16 15.16 -0.31
N ARG A 125 -11.58 15.21 -1.51
CA ARG A 125 -11.34 16.48 -2.22
C ARG A 125 -12.58 16.92 -2.99
N ASN A 126 -13.08 18.13 -2.74
CA ASN A 126 -14.30 18.69 -3.35
C ASN A 126 -14.12 18.95 -4.85
N TRP A 127 -12.87 19.10 -5.32
CA TRP A 127 -12.57 19.41 -6.72
C TRP A 127 -12.53 18.18 -7.62
N SER A 128 -13.02 17.03 -7.14
CA SER A 128 -13.02 15.80 -7.92
C SER A 128 -14.07 15.83 -9.04
N ARG A 129 -13.68 16.41 -10.17
CA ARG A 129 -13.67 15.55 -11.36
C ARG A 129 -12.44 14.68 -11.22
N TYR A 130 -12.62 13.43 -10.83
CA TYR A 130 -11.76 12.36 -11.34
C TYR A 130 -11.88 12.43 -12.86
N THR A 131 -11.12 13.29 -13.53
CA THR A 131 -10.74 13.07 -14.92
C THR A 131 -9.86 11.84 -14.88
N GLY A 132 -10.49 10.68 -14.82
CA GLY A 132 -9.88 9.47 -15.32
C GLY A 132 -9.57 9.72 -16.78
N GLY A 133 -8.37 10.24 -17.07
CA GLY A 133 -7.86 10.40 -18.42
C GLY A 133 -8.10 11.74 -19.11
N ASP A 134 -7.69 12.88 -18.53
CA ASP A 134 -7.45 14.11 -19.31
C ASP A 134 -6.04 14.69 -19.06
N GLY A 135 -5.06 13.82 -18.76
CA GLY A 135 -3.73 14.11 -19.29
C GLY A 135 -3.87 13.94 -20.80
N LYS A 136 -3.50 14.94 -21.60
CA LYS A 136 -3.48 14.84 -23.07
C LYS A 136 -2.93 13.48 -23.46
N GLU A 137 -3.54 12.80 -24.45
CA GLU A 137 -3.05 11.50 -24.92
C GLU A 137 -1.51 11.55 -25.09
N GLY A 138 -0.79 10.70 -24.35
CA GLY A 138 0.68 10.67 -24.33
C GLY A 138 1.39 11.40 -23.18
N GLN A 139 0.68 12.19 -22.37
CA GLN A 139 1.30 12.86 -21.22
C GLN A 139 1.30 11.96 -19.97
N VAL A 140 2.50 11.66 -19.49
CA VAL A 140 2.74 10.87 -18.28
C VAL A 140 2.48 11.77 -17.05
N PRO A 141 1.76 11.30 -16.02
CA PRO A 141 1.53 12.08 -14.80
C PRO A 141 2.81 12.57 -14.12
N ASP A 142 2.77 13.79 -13.56
CA ASP A 142 3.93 14.46 -12.92
C ASP A 142 4.61 13.61 -11.84
N TYR A 143 3.85 12.80 -11.09
CA TYR A 143 4.41 11.94 -10.05
C TYR A 143 5.27 10.78 -10.58
N LEU A 144 5.27 10.53 -11.90
CA LEU A 144 6.17 9.57 -12.54
C LEU A 144 7.45 10.24 -13.08
N LEU A 145 7.50 11.57 -13.10
CA LEU A 145 8.61 12.38 -13.57
C LEU A 145 9.45 12.86 -12.38
N ASP A 146 10.73 13.14 -12.62
CA ASP A 146 11.57 13.89 -11.69
C ASP A 146 11.37 15.41 -11.84
N GLU A 147 12.12 16.18 -11.06
CA GLU A 147 12.15 17.65 -11.11
C GLU A 147 12.60 18.22 -12.47
N HIS A 148 13.24 17.40 -13.31
CA HIS A 148 13.71 17.76 -14.64
C HIS A 148 12.75 17.29 -15.76
N GLY A 149 11.62 16.65 -15.41
CA GLY A 149 10.64 16.13 -16.35
C GLY A 149 11.03 14.80 -17.01
N VAL A 150 12.09 14.14 -16.52
CA VAL A 150 12.52 12.80 -16.97
C VAL A 150 11.70 11.75 -16.22
N GLN A 151 11.20 10.75 -16.93
CA GLN A 151 10.43 9.69 -16.31
C GLN A 151 11.35 8.73 -15.53
N VAL A 152 11.31 8.82 -14.20
CA VAL A 152 12.06 7.92 -13.31
C VAL A 152 11.23 6.70 -12.92
N THR A 153 9.91 6.86 -12.80
CA THR A 153 9.00 5.77 -12.44
C THR A 153 8.30 5.22 -13.69
N PRO A 154 8.41 3.92 -14.00
CA PRO A 154 7.73 3.32 -15.14
C PRO A 154 6.21 3.52 -15.11
N SER A 155 5.61 3.73 -16.27
CA SER A 155 4.16 3.85 -16.42
C SER A 155 3.51 2.46 -16.50
N ILE A 156 2.45 2.26 -15.73
CA ILE A 156 1.65 1.02 -15.75
C ILE A 156 0.50 1.04 -16.77
N ARG A 157 0.28 2.17 -17.48
CA ARG A 157 -0.90 2.35 -18.36
C ARG A 157 -0.95 1.36 -19.52
N HIS A 158 0.20 0.95 -20.02
CA HIS A 158 0.35 0.07 -21.18
C HIS A 158 1.15 -1.19 -20.84
N GLN A 159 1.27 -1.53 -19.55
CA GLN A 159 1.96 -2.75 -19.17
C GLN A 159 1.09 -3.94 -19.58
N GLU A 160 1.60 -4.75 -20.51
CA GLU A 160 0.93 -5.97 -20.94
C GLU A 160 0.83 -6.93 -19.75
N VAL A 161 -0.40 -7.34 -19.42
CA VAL A 161 -0.63 -8.35 -18.39
C VAL A 161 -0.37 -9.72 -18.99
N GLU A 162 0.48 -10.50 -18.34
CA GLU A 162 0.78 -11.86 -18.78
C GLU A 162 -0.49 -12.73 -18.84
N ASP A 163 -0.65 -13.48 -19.93
CA ASP A 163 -1.64 -14.56 -20.00
C ASP A 163 -1.32 -15.67 -18.98
N VAL A 164 -2.32 -16.47 -18.61
CA VAL A 164 -2.22 -17.54 -17.61
C VAL A 164 -1.15 -18.57 -17.98
N LEU A 165 -0.97 -18.85 -19.28
CA LEU A 165 0.05 -19.77 -19.76
C LEU A 165 1.46 -19.19 -19.63
N THR A 166 1.67 -17.94 -20.05
CA THR A 166 2.96 -17.26 -19.94
C THR A 166 3.35 -17.05 -18.47
N TRP A 167 2.40 -16.62 -17.63
CA TRP A 167 2.60 -16.53 -16.18
C TRP A 167 3.06 -17.85 -15.56
N ARG A 168 2.45 -18.97 -15.94
CA ARG A 168 2.81 -20.29 -15.41
C ARG A 168 4.23 -20.71 -15.83
N MET A 169 4.63 -20.41 -17.06
CA MET A 169 5.98 -20.69 -17.56
C MET A 169 7.01 -19.79 -16.87
N ASN A 170 6.74 -18.49 -16.79
CA ASN A 170 7.61 -17.49 -16.15
C ASN A 170 7.80 -17.81 -14.67
N ARG A 171 6.74 -18.19 -13.96
CA ARG A 171 6.82 -18.64 -12.56
C ARG A 171 7.70 -19.87 -12.37
N ARG A 172 7.67 -20.82 -13.31
CA ARG A 172 8.54 -22.00 -13.27
C ARG A 172 10.00 -21.61 -13.47
N LYS A 173 10.27 -20.78 -14.50
CA LYS A 173 11.61 -20.27 -14.81
C LYS A 173 12.19 -19.45 -13.66
N LEU A 174 11.39 -18.58 -13.04
CA LEU A 174 11.81 -17.79 -11.88
C LEU A 174 12.18 -18.70 -10.69
N LYS A 175 11.39 -19.74 -10.42
CA LYS A 175 11.69 -20.70 -9.35
C LYS A 175 13.03 -21.41 -9.60
N GLU A 176 13.30 -21.81 -10.83
CA GLU A 176 14.55 -22.45 -11.22
C GLU A 176 15.76 -21.52 -11.08
N LEU A 177 15.61 -20.25 -11.48
CA LEU A 177 16.65 -19.24 -11.31
C LEU A 177 16.96 -18.97 -9.83
N LEU A 178 15.95 -18.92 -8.97
CA LEU A 178 16.14 -18.74 -7.53
C LEU A 178 16.88 -19.93 -6.91
N ILE A 179 16.50 -21.16 -7.27
CA ILE A 179 17.21 -22.37 -6.81
C ILE A 179 18.68 -22.31 -7.23
N ARG A 180 18.95 -21.99 -8.50
CA ARG A 180 20.32 -21.89 -9.01
C ARG A 180 21.12 -20.77 -8.33
N ARG A 181 20.49 -19.64 -8.01
CA ARG A 181 21.13 -18.56 -7.25
C ARG A 181 21.54 -19.06 -5.87
N ASP A 182 20.66 -19.75 -5.18
CA ASP A 182 20.90 -20.25 -3.83
C ASP A 182 21.96 -21.36 -3.84
N GLU A 183 22.01 -22.21 -4.86
CA GLU A 183 23.09 -23.20 -5.08
C GLU A 183 24.45 -22.55 -5.39
N ASN A 184 24.45 -21.35 -5.99
CA ASN A 184 25.66 -20.59 -6.31
C ASN A 184 26.10 -19.67 -5.15
N LEU A 185 25.36 -19.63 -4.04
CA LEU A 185 25.75 -18.84 -2.87
C LEU A 185 26.93 -19.56 -2.19
N PRO A 186 28.05 -18.88 -1.91
CA PRO A 186 29.15 -19.52 -1.19
C PRO A 186 28.69 -19.95 0.21
N ASP A 187 29.11 -21.15 0.63
CA ASP A 187 28.86 -21.65 1.98
C ASP A 187 29.63 -20.77 2.99
N GLU A 188 28.94 -20.27 4.01
CA GLU A 188 29.51 -19.37 5.04
C GLU A 188 30.62 -20.04 5.89
N ASP A 189 30.84 -21.36 5.75
CA ASP A 189 31.78 -22.16 6.53
C ASP A 189 33.15 -22.42 5.83
N SER A 190 33.43 -21.80 4.67
CA SER A 190 34.71 -21.99 3.94
C SER A 190 35.73 -20.84 4.09
N ASP A 191 35.56 -19.97 5.10
CA ASP A 191 36.52 -18.93 5.47
C ASP A 191 37.34 -19.34 6.72
N GLU A 192 37.87 -20.56 6.72
CA GLU A 192 38.89 -21.01 7.67
C GLU A 192 40.20 -21.30 6.91
N GLY A 193 41.20 -20.44 7.13
CA GLY A 193 42.61 -20.80 6.97
C GLY A 193 43.38 -20.06 5.87
N VAL A 194 43.74 -18.80 6.11
CA VAL A 194 45.02 -18.26 5.61
C VAL A 194 45.86 -17.95 6.84
N GLU A 195 46.69 -18.93 7.20
CA GLU A 195 47.68 -18.87 8.28
C GLU A 195 48.73 -17.80 7.96
N GLU A 196 49.05 -16.98 8.97
CA GLU A 196 50.15 -16.03 8.98
C GLU A 196 51.49 -16.78 8.97
N GLU A 197 52.23 -16.78 7.85
CA GLU A 197 53.65 -17.15 7.85
C GLU A 197 54.52 -15.91 8.14
N GLU A 198 55.06 -15.86 9.37
CA GLU A 198 56.25 -15.10 9.75
C GLU A 198 57.42 -15.41 8.79
N VAL A 199 58.04 -14.38 8.23
CA VAL A 199 59.41 -14.47 7.71
C VAL A 199 60.26 -13.45 8.44
N GLY A 200 61.12 -13.96 9.32
CA GLY A 200 62.23 -13.25 9.95
C GLY A 200 63.45 -13.09 9.04
#